data_AF-Q5D1E5-F1
#
_entry.id   AF-Q5D1E5-F1
#
_cell.length_a   1.000
_cell.length_b   1.000
_cell.length_c   1.000
_cell.angle_alpha   90.00
_cell.angle_beta   90.00
_cell.angle_gamma   90.00
#
_symmetry.space_group_name_H-M   'P 1'
#
loop_
_entity.id
_entity.type
_entity.pdbx_description
1 polymer ?
#
loop_
_entity_poly.entity_id
_entity_poly.type
_entity_poly.pdbx_seq_one_letter_code
_entity_poly.pdbx_strand_id
1 'polypeptide(L)' 'KYLKSARIVGDVLGKYHPHGDSSVYDAMVRMAQPWSLRYPQVDGQGNFGSMDGDPPAAMRYTEAQ' A
#
# COMPACT_ATOMS: atom_id res chain seq x y z
N LYS A 1 11.22 9.28 4.52
CA LYS A 1 10.89 8.77 5.88
C LYS A 1 9.61 7.98 5.72
N TYR A 2 9.62 6.72 6.11
CA TYR A 2 8.44 5.88 6.07
C TYR A 2 7.28 6.48 6.90
N LEU A 3 6.10 6.49 6.30
CA LEU A 3 4.85 6.87 6.94
C LEU A 3 3.95 5.64 7.02
N LYS A 4 3.14 5.54 8.07
CA LYS A 4 2.10 4.49 8.14
C LYS A 4 1.23 4.55 6.89
N SER A 5 1.02 3.41 6.23
CA SER A 5 0.19 3.35 5.01
C SER A 5 -1.21 3.90 5.26
N ALA A 6 -1.78 3.69 6.46
CA ALA A 6 -3.05 4.27 6.89
C ALA A 6 -3.11 5.81 6.77
N ARG A 7 -1.99 6.51 7.00
CA ARG A 7 -1.94 7.98 6.87
C ARG A 7 -2.05 8.40 5.40
N ILE A 8 -1.35 7.72 4.50
CA ILE A 8 -1.37 8.04 3.08
C ILE A 8 -2.75 7.68 2.48
N VAL A 9 -3.30 6.52 2.83
CA VAL A 9 -4.66 6.11 2.44
C VAL A 9 -5.68 7.16 2.89
N GLY A 10 -5.64 7.58 4.16
CA GLY A 10 -6.55 8.61 4.67
C GLY A 10 -6.44 9.96 3.94
N ASP A 11 -5.23 10.37 3.55
CA ASP A 11 -5.03 11.63 2.80
C ASP A 11 -5.63 11.56 1.39
N VAL A 12 -5.47 10.43 0.71
CA VAL A 12 -6.06 10.20 -0.62
C VAL A 12 -7.59 10.18 -0.54
N LEU A 13 -8.15 9.47 0.44
CA LEU A 13 -9.59 9.40 0.65
C LEU A 13 -10.20 10.77 0.97
N GLY A 14 -9.54 11.56 1.82
CA GLY A 14 -10.03 12.86 2.23
C GLY A 14 -9.95 13.94 1.16
N LYS A 15 -9.07 13.80 0.16
CA LYS A 15 -8.78 14.86 -0.82
C LYS A 15 -9.15 14.53 -2.26
N TYR A 16 -9.00 13.27 -2.68
CA TYR A 16 -8.98 12.92 -4.10
C TYR A 16 -9.92 11.76 -4.47
N HIS A 17 -10.10 10.79 -3.58
CA HIS A 17 -10.84 9.56 -3.90
C HIS A 17 -11.81 9.17 -2.77
N PRO A 18 -13.01 9.79 -2.67
CA PRO A 18 -13.94 9.62 -1.55
C PRO A 18 -14.78 8.34 -1.65
N HIS A 19 -14.12 7.20 -1.86
CA HIS A 19 -14.73 5.87 -1.94
C HIS A 19 -14.15 4.94 -0.86
N GLY A 20 -14.42 3.64 -0.97
CA GLY A 20 -13.88 2.64 -0.03
C GLY A 20 -12.34 2.70 0.05
N ASP A 21 -11.80 2.41 1.23
CA ASP A 21 -10.36 2.45 1.50
C ASP A 21 -9.57 1.32 0.81
N SER A 22 -10.23 0.18 0.56
CA SER A 22 -9.63 -1.02 0.00
C SER A 22 -8.97 -0.77 -1.34
N SER A 23 -9.62 -0.07 -2.27
CA SER A 23 -9.06 0.21 -3.60
C SER A 23 -7.76 1.01 -3.52
N VAL A 24 -7.66 1.96 -2.59
CA VAL A 24 -6.47 2.80 -2.39
C VAL A 24 -5.35 1.99 -1.77
N TYR A 25 -5.65 1.19 -0.74
CA TYR A 25 -4.64 0.37 -0.08
C TYR A 25 -4.13 -0.75 -1.00
N ASP A 26 -5.01 -1.43 -1.73
CA ASP A 26 -4.64 -2.49 -2.66
C ASP A 26 -3.76 -1.94 -3.80
N ALA A 27 -4.07 -0.75 -4.31
CA ALA A 27 -3.23 -0.07 -5.30
C ALA A 27 -1.83 0.24 -4.75
N MET A 28 -1.74 0.79 -3.54
CA MET A 28 -0.46 1.04 -2.87
C MET A 28 0.33 -0.25 -2.69
N VAL A 29 -0.32 -1.32 -2.21
CA VAL A 29 0.32 -2.61 -2.02
C VAL A 29 0.88 -3.15 -3.33
N ARG A 30 0.08 -3.13 -4.39
CA ARG A 30 0.51 -3.60 -5.72
C ARG A 30 1.71 -2.81 -6.26
N MET A 31 1.78 -1.50 -6.00
CA MET A 31 2.88 -0.65 -6.44
C MET A 31 4.18 -0.86 -5.64
N ALA A 32 4.10 -1.45 -4.45
CA ALA A 32 5.25 -1.78 -3.60
C ALA A 32 5.80 -3.20 -3.85
N GLN A 33 5.06 -4.05 -4.57
CA GLN A 33 5.45 -5.44 -4.83
C GLN A 33 6.45 -5.56 -5.99
N PRO A 34 7.70 -6.00 -5.77
CA PRO A 34 8.73 -6.07 -6.81
C PRO A 34 8.48 -7.15 -7.88
N TRP A 35 7.63 -8.14 -7.59
CA TRP A 35 7.15 -9.11 -8.58
C TRP A 35 5.98 -8.60 -9.42
N SER A 36 5.25 -7.57 -8.96
CA SER A 36 4.10 -7.02 -9.66
C SER A 36 4.49 -5.93 -10.68
N LEU A 37 5.58 -5.19 -10.44
CA LEU A 37 6.06 -4.13 -11.32
C LEU A 37 7.56 -4.29 -11.59
N ARG A 38 7.96 -4.05 -12.85
CA ARG A 38 9.39 -4.04 -13.24
C ARG A 38 10.20 -3.01 -12.45
N TYR A 39 9.59 -1.87 -12.16
CA TYR A 39 10.12 -0.74 -11.38
C TYR A 39 9.05 -0.29 -10.38
N PRO A 40 9.13 -0.74 -9.11
CA PRO A 40 8.22 -0.30 -8.06
C PRO A 40 8.19 1.22 -7.92
N GLN A 41 6.99 1.77 -7.74
CA GLN A 41 6.77 3.23 -7.60
C GLN A 41 6.53 3.64 -6.15
N VAL A 42 6.29 2.65 -5.28
CA VAL A 42 6.16 2.83 -3.84
C VAL A 42 7.28 2.02 -3.18
N ASP A 43 8.00 2.63 -2.25
CA ASP A 43 8.95 1.94 -1.39
C ASP A 43 8.22 1.59 -0.08
N GLY A 44 8.03 0.28 0.16
CA GLY A 44 7.23 -0.26 1.26
C GLY A 44 8.07 -0.99 2.31
N GLN A 45 7.71 -0.82 3.58
CA GLN A 45 8.26 -1.56 4.71
C GLN A 45 7.16 -2.33 5.45
N GLY A 46 7.36 -3.64 5.63
CA GLY A 46 6.41 -4.55 6.29
C GLY A 46 5.97 -5.70 5.37
N ASN A 47 4.90 -6.39 5.75
CA ASN A 47 4.34 -7.47 4.92
C ASN A 47 3.39 -6.90 3.84
N PHE A 48 3.84 -6.90 2.60
CA PHE A 48 3.07 -6.50 1.40
C PHE A 48 2.58 -7.70 0.57
N GLY A 49 2.50 -8.88 1.18
CA GLY A 49 2.13 -10.14 0.56
C GLY A 49 3.30 -10.87 -0.06
N SER A 50 3.02 -11.95 -0.78
CA SER A 50 4.02 -12.80 -1.45
C SER A 50 3.49 -13.34 -2.79
N MET A 51 4.37 -13.92 -3.62
CA MET A 51 3.94 -14.66 -4.81
C MET A 51 3.21 -15.97 -4.48
N ASP A 52 3.39 -16.49 -3.27
CA ASP A 52 2.75 -17.72 -2.78
C ASP A 52 1.28 -17.49 -2.39
N GLY A 53 0.79 -16.25 -2.49
CA GLY A 53 -0.59 -15.87 -2.23
C GLY A 53 -0.84 -15.38 -0.81
N ASP A 54 0.19 -15.13 -0.01
CA ASP A 54 0.02 -14.52 1.30
C ASP A 54 -0.55 -13.11 1.14
N PRO A 55 -1.63 -12.76 1.87
CA PRO A 55 -2.19 -11.42 1.81
C PRO A 55 -1.25 -10.40 2.47
N PRO A 56 -1.30 -9.13 2.03
CA PRO A 56 -0.64 -8.06 2.76
C PRO A 56 -1.20 -7.92 4.18
N ALA A 57 -0.39 -7.42 5.11
CA ALA A 57 -0.88 -7.03 6.42
C ALA A 57 -1.85 -5.84 6.30
N ALA A 58 -2.60 -5.55 7.35
CA ALA A 58 -3.46 -4.36 7.36
C ALA A 58 -2.63 -3.06 7.32
N MET A 59 -3.19 -1.99 6.73
CA MET A 59 -2.52 -0.68 6.52
C MET A 59 -1.94 0.02 7.77
N ARG A 60 -2.32 -0.43 8.97
CA ARG A 60 -1.75 0.04 10.25
C ARG A 60 -0.40 -0.61 10.61
N TYR A 61 -0.07 -1.74 9.98
CA TYR A 61 1.16 -2.49 10.21
C TYR A 61 2.20 -2.30 9.12
N THR A 62 1.84 -1.69 7.99
CA THR A 62 2.76 -1.37 6.89
C THR A 62 3.12 0.11 6.88
N GLU A 63 4.28 0.42 6.29
CA GLU A 63 4.74 1.78 6.05
C GLU A 63 5.14 1.94 4.57
N ALA A 64 5.02 3.15 4.03
CA ALA A 64 5.36 3.48 2.66
C ALA A 64 5.95 4.89 2.55
N GLN A 65 6.74 5.14 1.51
CA GLN A 65 7.24 6.45 1.11
C GLN A 65 7.25 6.64 -0.40
#